data_AF-A0A090WBD4-F1
#
_entry.id   AF-A0A090WBD4-F1
#
_cell.length_a   1.000
_cell.length_b   1.000
_cell.length_c   1.000
_cell.angle_alpha   90.00
_cell.angle_beta   90.00
_cell.angle_gamma   90.00
#
_symmetry.space_group_name_H-M   'P 1'
#
loop_
_entity.id
_entity.type
_entity.pdbx_description
1 polymer ?
#
loop_
_entity_poly.entity_id
_entity_poly.type
_entity_poly.pdbx_seq_one_letter_code
_entity_poly.pdbx_strand_id
1 'polypeptide(L)'
;MAFITEETLERFDNPLICSNFCKAVTLENQKAIFNFAYEWNRLYDAGVLFGWEGKTSGIKNLLFESFVTNHQMPIPPSGLIEQFHDYAKPIHSKIQKNLQQNQKLTELRDWLLPMLMNGQVQVNSSDAGDVDGVLGRVAESGGEYEKGGK
;
A
#
# COMPACT_ATOMS: atom_id res chain seq x y z
N MET A 1 1.60 -9.92 -6.02
CA MET A 1 3.06 -9.69 -6.01
C MET A 1 3.34 -8.32 -5.42
N ALA A 2 4.44 -8.13 -4.68
CA ALA A 2 4.81 -6.82 -4.13
C ALA A 2 6.02 -6.24 -4.88
N PHE A 3 5.93 -4.95 -5.26
CA PHE A 3 7.03 -4.22 -5.87
C PHE A 3 7.97 -3.67 -4.81
N ILE A 4 9.21 -4.16 -4.79
CA ILE A 4 10.25 -3.63 -3.92
C ILE A 4 11.10 -2.67 -4.75
N THR A 5 10.72 -1.40 -4.72
CA THR A 5 11.48 -0.28 -5.29
C THR A 5 12.22 0.45 -4.19
N GLU A 6 13.21 1.30 -4.52
CA GLU A 6 13.89 2.16 -3.54
C GLU A 6 12.86 2.98 -2.75
N GLU A 7 11.87 3.56 -3.43
CA GLU A 7 10.80 4.32 -2.77
C GLU A 7 9.91 3.44 -1.85
N THR A 8 9.77 2.15 -2.16
CA THR A 8 9.09 1.21 -1.25
C THR A 8 9.89 0.99 0.02
N LEU A 9 11.23 0.87 -0.09
CA LEU A 9 12.13 0.63 1.04
C LEU A 9 12.19 1.86 1.95
N GLU A 10 12.26 3.06 1.38
CA GLU A 10 12.28 4.33 2.12
C GLU A 10 11.03 4.60 2.96
N ARG A 11 9.92 3.90 2.70
CA ARG A 11 8.70 4.04 3.51
C ARG A 11 8.82 3.39 4.89
N PHE A 12 9.77 2.48 5.09
CA PHE A 12 9.91 1.74 6.33
C PHE A 12 11.18 2.17 7.07
N ASP A 13 11.05 2.56 8.34
CA ASP A 13 12.18 2.99 9.17
C ASP A 13 13.11 1.81 9.54
N ASN A 14 12.60 0.58 9.43
CA ASN A 14 13.32 -0.64 9.78
C ASN A 14 13.68 -1.46 8.53
N PRO A 15 14.80 -2.19 8.54
CA PRO A 15 15.15 -3.11 7.47
C PRO A 15 14.04 -4.13 7.19
N LEU A 16 13.71 -4.32 5.92
CA LEU A 16 12.73 -5.31 5.49
C LEU A 16 13.36 -6.69 5.31
N ILE A 17 12.67 -7.73 5.78
CA ILE A 17 13.07 -9.12 5.59
C ILE A 17 11.99 -9.88 4.80
N CYS A 18 12.44 -10.75 3.90
CA CYS A 18 11.55 -11.69 3.20
C CYS A 18 11.23 -12.85 4.15
N SER A 19 9.98 -12.99 4.56
CA SER A 19 9.51 -14.13 5.36
C SER A 19 9.76 -15.46 4.64
N ASN A 20 9.79 -16.56 5.39
CA ASN A 20 9.86 -17.94 4.89
C ASN A 20 8.68 -18.32 3.97
N PHE A 21 7.57 -17.56 4.01
CA PHE A 21 6.42 -17.74 3.10
C PHE A 21 6.51 -16.91 1.81
N CYS A 22 7.57 -16.11 1.66
CA CYS A 22 7.79 -15.27 0.50
C CYS A 22 9.02 -15.77 -0.28
N LYS A 23 9.02 -15.51 -1.58
CA LYS A 23 10.19 -15.69 -2.44
C LYS A 23 10.61 -14.32 -2.97
N ALA A 24 11.82 -13.90 -2.62
CA ALA A 24 12.45 -12.72 -3.21
C ALA A 24 13.01 -13.11 -4.59
N VAL A 25 12.69 -12.31 -5.60
CA VAL A 25 13.12 -12.52 -6.98
C VAL A 25 13.77 -11.23 -7.47
N THR A 26 14.95 -11.35 -8.05
CA THR A 26 15.69 -10.24 -8.65
C THR A 26 15.93 -10.55 -10.11
N LEU A 27 15.67 -9.59 -10.99
CA LEU A 27 15.88 -9.74 -12.43
C LEU A 27 17.30 -9.35 -12.81
N GLU A 28 17.88 -10.02 -13.80
CA GLU A 28 19.15 -9.61 -14.40
C GLU A 28 19.03 -8.21 -15.02
N ASN A 29 17.96 -7.97 -15.78
CA ASN A 29 17.63 -6.66 -16.29
C ASN A 29 16.61 -5.97 -15.38
N GLN A 30 17.08 -5.05 -14.54
CA GLN A 30 16.25 -4.28 -13.61
C GLN A 30 15.16 -3.46 -14.31
N LYS A 31 15.40 -3.00 -15.55
CA LYS A 31 14.39 -2.23 -16.29
C LYS A 31 13.17 -3.07 -16.66
N ALA A 32 13.31 -4.39 -16.73
CA ALA A 32 12.21 -5.30 -17.04
C ALA A 32 11.25 -5.55 -15.86
N ILE A 33 11.48 -4.93 -14.70
CA ILE A 33 10.69 -5.18 -13.48
C ILE A 33 9.19 -4.95 -13.67
N PHE A 34 8.80 -3.89 -14.40
CA PHE A 34 7.40 -3.60 -14.63
C PHE A 34 6.77 -4.62 -15.57
N ASN A 35 7.45 -4.97 -16.68
CA ASN A 35 7.01 -6.03 -17.58
C ASN A 35 6.78 -7.31 -16.79
N PHE A 36 7.80 -7.79 -16.07
CA PHE A 36 7.72 -9.02 -15.29
C PHE A 36 6.52 -9.02 -14.32
N ALA A 37 6.33 -7.95 -13.57
CA ALA A 37 5.27 -7.91 -12.57
C ALA A 37 3.85 -7.86 -13.17
N TYR A 38 3.65 -7.11 -14.26
CA TYR A 38 2.36 -7.10 -14.96
C TYR A 38 2.07 -8.44 -15.62
N GLU A 39 3.08 -9.07 -16.23
CA GLU A 39 2.98 -10.41 -16.79
C GLU A 39 2.63 -11.43 -15.70
N TRP A 40 3.29 -11.35 -14.54
CA TRP A 40 3.02 -12.22 -13.40
C TRP A 40 1.59 -12.06 -12.87
N ASN A 41 1.12 -10.82 -12.69
CA ASN A 41 -0.25 -10.56 -12.27
C ASN A 41 -1.25 -11.10 -13.29
N ARG A 42 -0.98 -10.91 -14.60
CA ARG A 42 -1.83 -11.50 -15.65
C ARG A 42 -1.87 -13.02 -15.56
N LEU A 43 -0.74 -13.69 -15.31
CA LEU A 43 -0.70 -15.15 -15.16
C LEU A 43 -1.50 -15.64 -13.94
N TYR A 44 -1.47 -14.87 -12.84
CA TYR A 44 -2.28 -15.13 -11.66
C TYR A 44 -3.78 -14.97 -11.98
N ASP A 45 -4.17 -13.83 -12.58
CA ASP A 45 -5.57 -13.51 -12.90
C ASP A 45 -6.16 -14.47 -13.95
N ALA A 46 -5.34 -14.92 -14.90
CA ALA A 46 -5.71 -15.93 -15.89
C ALA A 46 -5.79 -17.35 -15.30
N GLY A 47 -5.47 -17.54 -14.02
CA GLY A 47 -5.51 -18.84 -13.35
C GLY A 47 -4.39 -19.80 -13.79
N VAL A 48 -3.38 -19.33 -14.55
CA VAL A 48 -2.28 -20.18 -15.02
C VAL A 48 -1.50 -20.78 -13.85
N LEU A 49 -1.29 -19.99 -12.79
CA LEU A 49 -0.56 -20.43 -11.61
C LEU A 49 -1.27 -21.54 -10.82
N PHE A 50 -2.58 -21.72 -11.00
CA PHE A 50 -3.34 -22.78 -10.33
C PHE A 50 -2.85 -24.19 -10.72
N GLY A 51 -2.41 -24.37 -11.96
CA GLY A 51 -1.80 -25.63 -12.41
C GLY A 51 -0.46 -25.95 -11.75
N TRP A 52 0.12 -24.99 -11.04
CA TRP A 52 1.42 -25.07 -10.38
C TRP A 52 1.29 -24.96 -8.86
N GLU A 53 0.11 -25.21 -8.28
CA GLU A 53 -0.11 -25.24 -6.84
C GLU A 53 0.07 -26.67 -6.28
N GLY A 54 0.97 -26.84 -5.32
CA GLY A 54 1.03 -28.02 -4.46
C GLY A 54 0.04 -27.88 -3.31
N LYS A 55 -0.76 -28.91 -3.05
CA LYS A 55 -1.64 -28.97 -1.87
C LYS A 55 -0.91 -29.64 -0.72
N THR A 56 -0.55 -28.86 0.29
CA THR A 56 -0.07 -29.38 1.58
C THR A 56 -0.94 -28.75 2.66
N SER A 57 -1.60 -29.57 3.48
CA SER A 57 -2.37 -29.13 4.66
C SER A 57 -3.37 -27.97 4.44
N GLY A 58 -4.03 -27.90 3.27
CA GLY A 58 -5.00 -26.84 2.94
C GLY A 58 -4.40 -25.47 2.56
N ILE A 59 -3.07 -25.34 2.57
CA ILE A 59 -2.37 -24.14 2.12
C ILE A 59 -1.97 -24.31 0.66
N LYS A 60 -2.27 -23.30 -0.16
CA LYS A 60 -1.81 -23.23 -1.55
C LYS A 60 -0.35 -22.84 -1.56
N ASN A 61 0.52 -23.77 -1.96
CA ASN A 61 1.94 -23.49 -2.13
C ASN A 61 2.29 -23.49 -3.62
N LEU A 62 2.85 -22.38 -4.12
CA LEU A 62 3.31 -22.33 -5.51
C LEU A 62 4.54 -23.22 -5.66
N LEU A 63 4.51 -24.16 -6.60
CA LEU A 63 5.65 -24.97 -7.02
C LEU A 63 6.61 -24.10 -7.85
N PHE A 64 7.22 -23.12 -7.18
CA PHE A 64 7.97 -22.03 -7.80
C PHE A 64 9.08 -22.54 -8.74
N GLU A 65 9.96 -23.43 -8.26
CA GLU A 65 11.07 -23.97 -9.07
C GLU A 65 10.59 -24.68 -10.34
N SER A 66 9.50 -25.46 -10.21
CA SER A 66 8.90 -26.15 -11.34
C SER A 66 8.29 -25.15 -12.32
N PHE A 67 7.58 -24.14 -11.82
CA PHE A 67 6.97 -23.11 -12.63
C PHE A 67 8.02 -22.32 -13.42
N VAL A 68 9.06 -21.79 -12.78
CA VAL A 68 10.07 -20.96 -13.46
C VAL A 68 10.94 -21.76 -14.45
N THR A 69 11.08 -23.07 -14.25
CA THR A 69 11.83 -23.94 -15.18
C THR A 69 11.01 -24.28 -16.43
N ASN A 70 9.71 -24.49 -16.29
CA ASN A 70 8.87 -25.03 -17.35
C ASN A 70 8.00 -23.98 -18.05
N HIS A 71 7.69 -22.87 -17.39
CA HIS A 71 6.87 -21.81 -17.96
C HIS A 71 7.72 -20.84 -18.75
N GLN A 72 7.52 -20.82 -20.07
CA GLN A 72 8.19 -19.87 -20.96
C GLN A 72 7.30 -18.65 -21.19
N MET A 73 7.90 -17.47 -21.14
CA MET A 73 7.25 -16.20 -21.43
C MET A 73 7.99 -15.44 -22.53
N PRO A 74 7.27 -14.73 -23.41
CA PRO A 74 7.90 -13.90 -24.42
C PRO A 74 8.65 -12.73 -23.75
N ILE A 75 9.92 -12.56 -24.10
CA ILE A 75 10.72 -11.42 -23.65
C ILE A 75 10.61 -10.32 -24.71
N PRO A 76 10.07 -9.13 -24.37
CA PRO A 76 9.97 -8.04 -25.32
C PRO A 76 11.35 -7.52 -25.77
N PRO A 77 11.46 -6.85 -26.92
CA PRO A 77 12.69 -6.19 -27.34
C PRO A 77 13.16 -5.16 -26.30
N SER A 78 14.47 -5.04 -26.12
CA SER A 78 15.08 -4.16 -25.12
C SER A 78 14.59 -2.71 -25.20
N GLY A 79 14.50 -2.14 -26.41
CA GLY A 79 14.00 -0.77 -26.59
C GLY A 79 12.55 -0.57 -26.12
N LEU A 80 11.70 -1.59 -26.21
CA LEU A 80 10.32 -1.52 -25.71
C LEU A 80 10.28 -1.65 -24.18
N ILE A 81 11.15 -2.49 -23.60
CA ILE A 81 11.30 -2.60 -22.14
C ILE A 81 11.70 -1.25 -21.56
N GLU A 82 12.67 -0.57 -22.18
CA GLU A 82 13.13 0.75 -21.71
C GLU A 82 12.03 1.80 -21.80
N GLN A 83 11.33 1.89 -22.94
CA GLN A 83 10.22 2.83 -23.10
C GLN A 83 9.11 2.59 -22.07
N PHE A 84 8.74 1.33 -21.85
CA PHE A 84 7.72 0.99 -20.87
C PHE A 84 8.18 1.27 -19.44
N HIS A 85 9.43 0.97 -19.13
CA HIS A 85 10.02 1.28 -17.83
C HIS A 85 9.98 2.78 -17.53
N ASP A 86 10.43 3.60 -18.47
CA ASP A 86 10.51 5.05 -18.30
C ASP A 86 9.12 5.68 -18.21
N TYR A 87 8.12 5.07 -18.86
CA TYR A 87 6.72 5.43 -18.71
C TYR A 87 6.14 5.02 -17.34
N ALA A 88 6.38 3.79 -16.88
CA ALA A 88 5.76 3.23 -15.69
C ALA A 88 6.42 3.73 -14.38
N LYS A 89 7.74 3.92 -14.37
CA LYS A 89 8.52 4.35 -13.21
C LYS A 89 7.95 5.61 -12.51
N PRO A 90 7.70 6.75 -13.20
CA PRO A 90 7.20 7.95 -12.54
C PRO A 90 5.80 7.76 -11.93
N ILE A 91 4.95 6.93 -12.54
CA ILE A 91 3.61 6.61 -12.03
C ILE A 91 3.74 5.85 -10.70
N HIS A 92 4.56 4.80 -10.68
CA HIS A 92 4.78 4.00 -9.47
C HIS A 92 5.46 4.81 -8.36
N SER A 93 6.44 5.65 -8.71
CA SER A 93 7.07 6.57 -7.75
C SER A 93 6.06 7.52 -7.11
N LYS A 94 5.12 8.07 -7.90
CA LYS A 94 4.03 8.92 -7.39
C LYS A 94 3.08 8.13 -6.46
N ILE A 95 2.77 6.88 -6.79
CA ILE A 95 1.95 6.02 -5.93
C ILE A 95 2.64 5.83 -4.56
N GLN A 96 3.94 5.50 -4.53
CA GLN A 96 4.66 5.32 -3.26
C GLN A 96 4.72 6.60 -2.43
N LYS A 97 4.97 7.75 -3.07
CA LYS A 97 4.96 9.07 -2.39
C LYS A 97 3.60 9.40 -1.79
N ASN A 98 2.52 9.16 -2.53
CA ASN A 98 1.16 9.37 -2.02
C ASN A 98 0.85 8.45 -0.83
N LEU A 99 1.29 7.19 -0.88
CA LEU A 99 1.14 6.26 0.24
C LEU A 99 1.86 6.74 1.49
N GLN A 100 3.09 7.25 1.34
CA GLN A 100 3.85 7.83 2.46
C GLN A 100 3.17 9.08 3.03
N GLN A 101 2.63 9.95 2.18
CA GLN A 101 1.86 11.13 2.63
C GLN A 101 0.59 10.73 3.38
N ASN A 102 -0.16 9.75 2.86
CA ASN A 102 -1.37 9.24 3.52
C ASN A 102 -1.05 8.65 4.90
N GLN A 103 0.07 7.94 5.02
CA GLN A 103 0.53 7.42 6.30
C GLN A 103 0.79 8.56 7.31
N LYS A 104 1.55 9.58 6.91
CA LYS A 104 1.83 10.77 7.76
C LYS A 104 0.56 11.52 8.16
N LEU A 105 -0.40 11.66 7.24
CA LEU A 105 -1.69 12.30 7.53
C LEU A 105 -2.52 11.48 8.52
N THR A 106 -2.47 10.16 8.42
CA THR A 106 -3.16 9.25 9.34
C THR A 106 -2.55 9.34 10.74
N GLU A 107 -1.22 9.30 10.84
CA GLU A 107 -0.49 9.47 12.10
C GLU A 107 -0.77 10.84 12.74
N LEU A 108 -0.75 11.91 11.95
CA LEU A 108 -1.07 13.25 12.42
C LEU A 108 -2.53 13.35 12.91
N ARG A 109 -3.48 12.77 12.18
CA ARG A 109 -4.89 12.71 12.60
C ARG A 109 -5.02 12.02 13.94
N ASP A 110 -4.43 10.83 14.08
CA ASP A 110 -4.54 10.02 15.28
C ASP A 110 -3.86 10.67 16.49
N TRP A 111 -2.80 11.45 16.24
CA TRP A 111 -2.15 12.28 17.26
C TRP A 111 -2.97 13.52 17.64
N LEU A 112 -3.59 14.21 16.68
CA LEU A 112 -4.38 15.43 16.91
C LEU A 112 -5.74 15.16 17.55
N LEU A 113 -6.41 14.06 17.18
CA LEU A 113 -7.79 13.80 17.57
C LEU A 113 -7.98 13.80 19.12
N PRO A 114 -7.11 13.15 19.92
CA PRO A 114 -7.20 13.23 21.38
C PRO A 114 -7.02 14.65 21.92
N MET A 115 -6.12 15.45 21.33
CA MET A 115 -5.85 16.83 21.75
C MET A 115 -6.99 17.80 21.41
N LEU A 116 -7.70 17.53 20.33
CA LEU A 116 -8.92 18.26 19.98
C LEU A 116 -10.07 17.86 20.92
N MET A 117 -10.24 16.56 21.20
CA MET A 117 -11.31 16.06 22.06
C MET A 117 -11.15 16.50 23.53
N ASN A 118 -9.92 16.61 24.04
CA ASN A 118 -9.65 17.06 25.41
C ASN A 118 -9.51 18.59 25.54
N GLY A 119 -9.66 19.34 24.44
CA GLY A 119 -9.63 20.81 24.41
C GLY A 119 -8.25 21.44 24.57
N GLN A 120 -7.16 20.65 24.48
CA GLN A 120 -5.78 21.16 24.54
C GLN A 120 -5.40 21.97 23.29
N VAL A 121 -6.07 21.73 22.16
CA VAL A 121 -5.86 22.44 20.89
C VAL A 121 -7.18 23.08 20.44
N GLN A 122 -7.15 24.37 20.11
CA GLN A 122 -8.29 25.12 19.57
C GLN A 122 -8.04 25.49 18.10
N VAL A 123 -9.05 25.31 17.26
CA VAL A 123 -9.01 25.71 15.85
C VAL A 123 -9.53 27.15 15.75
N ASN A 124 -8.64 28.09 15.44
CA ASN A 124 -9.03 29.48 15.20
C ASN A 124 -9.79 29.56 13.87
N SER A 125 -11.03 30.03 13.90
CA SER A 125 -11.92 30.09 12.73
C SER A 125 -11.65 31.29 11.81
N SER A 126 -10.50 31.95 11.91
CA SER A 126 -10.23 33.22 11.22
C SER A 126 -9.97 33.09 9.71
N ASP A 127 -9.82 31.87 9.18
CA ASP A 127 -9.58 31.63 7.74
C ASP A 127 -10.69 30.83 7.04
N ALA A 128 -11.80 30.55 7.73
CA ALA A 128 -13.02 30.08 7.08
C ALA A 128 -13.80 31.30 6.62
N GLY A 129 -13.73 31.63 5.32
CA GLY A 129 -14.57 32.67 4.73
C GLY A 129 -16.03 32.48 5.17
N ASP A 130 -16.66 33.58 5.58
CA ASP A 130 -18.04 33.68 6.08
C ASP A 130 -18.95 32.59 5.51
N VAL A 131 -19.13 31.52 6.28
CA VAL A 131 -20.35 30.72 6.24
C VAL A 131 -20.91 30.77 7.65
N ASP A 132 -21.74 31.79 7.86
CA ASP A 132 -22.59 31.93 9.04
C ASP A 132 -23.42 30.64 9.17
N GLY A 133 -23.10 29.83 10.17
CA GLY A 133 -23.67 28.50 10.31
C GLY A 133 -22.88 27.61 11.26
N VAL A 134 -22.85 27.98 12.54
CA VAL A 134 -22.68 27.09 13.71
C VAL A 134 -21.83 25.84 13.42
N LEU A 135 -20.50 25.98 13.40
CA LEU A 135 -19.62 24.84 13.64
C LEU A 135 -19.72 24.51 15.13
N GLY A 136 -20.78 23.75 15.45
CA GLY A 136 -21.08 23.27 16.77
C GLY A 136 -19.86 22.56 17.36
N ARG A 137 -19.53 22.95 18.59
CA ARG A 137 -18.63 22.18 19.46
C ARG A 137 -19.09 20.72 19.42
N VAL A 138 -18.19 19.79 19.07
CA VAL A 138 -18.45 18.34 19.14
C VAL A 138 -18.50 17.84 20.59
N ALA A 139 -18.23 18.71 21.57
CA ALA A 139 -18.60 18.46 22.95
C ALA A 139 -20.07 18.85 23.15
N GLU A 140 -20.95 17.84 23.16
CA GLU A 140 -22.29 17.99 23.72
C GLU A 140 -22.18 18.67 25.09
N SER A 141 -23.07 19.64 25.35
CA SER A 141 -23.23 20.22 26.68
C SER A 141 -23.54 19.09 27.65
N GLY A 142 -22.71 18.93 28.70
CA GLY A 142 -22.76 17.83 29.64
C GLY A 142 -24.18 17.47 30.06
N GLY A 143 -24.66 16.32 29.54
CA GLY A 143 -25.89 15.71 29.99
C GLY A 143 -25.71 15.27 31.45
N GLU A 144 -26.57 15.76 32.33
CA GLU A 144 -26.73 15.18 33.66
C GLU A 144 -27.28 13.76 33.48
N TYR A 145 -26.43 12.76 33.72
CA TYR A 145 -26.89 11.38 33.86
C TYR A 145 -27.67 11.28 35.17
N GLU A 146 -28.99 11.29 35.09
CA GLU A 146 -29.83 10.92 36.23
C GLU A 146 -29.42 9.51 36.67
N LYS A 147 -28.95 9.39 37.92
CA LYS A 147 -28.75 8.09 38.56
C LYS A 147 -30.11 7.41 38.65
N GLY A 148 -30.36 6.47 37.73
CA GLY A 148 -31.45 5.52 37.83
C GLY A 148 -31.33 4.74 39.13
N GLY A 149 -32.14 5.12 40.11
CA GLY A 149 -32.30 4.42 41.37
C GLY A 149 -33.76 4.00 41.53
N LYS A 150 -34.02 2.71 41.32
CA LYS A 150 -34.56 1.75 42.30
C LYS A 150 -34.71 0.38 41.65
#